data_AF-G3AVS7-F1
#
_entry.id   AF-G3AVS7-F1
#
_cell.length_a   1.000
_cell.length_b   1.000
_cell.length_c   1.000
_cell.angle_alpha   90.00
_cell.angle_beta   90.00
_cell.angle_gamma   90.00
#
_symmetry.space_group_name_H-M   'P 1'
#
loop_
_entity.id
_entity.type
_entity.pdbx_description
1 polymer ?
#
loop_
_entity_poly.entity_id
_entity_poly.type
_entity_poly.pdbx_seq_one_letter_code
_entity_poly.pdbx_strand_id
1 'polypeptide(L)' 'MSDVSKFQITLSDESKERIIKILDVTKTIAHFGFIPFVLYLGWSSTSNKPSIFNLLSPFPSA' A
#
# COMPACT_ATOMS: atom_id res chain seq x y z
N MET A 1 -22.96 -5.45 -34.10
CA MET A 1 -22.32 -4.41 -33.28
C MET A 1 -23.05 -4.31 -31.94
N SER A 2 -22.94 -5.35 -31.09
CA SER A 2 -23.74 -5.51 -29.85
C SER A 2 -22.93 -6.03 -28.66
N ASP A 3 -21.67 -6.42 -28.88
CA ASP A 3 -20.80 -6.97 -27.82
C ASP A 3 -20.12 -5.89 -26.96
N VAL A 4 -20.13 -4.62 -27.39
CA VAL A 4 -19.51 -3.51 -26.64
C VAL A 4 -20.38 -3.10 -25.42
N SER A 5 -21.70 -3.29 -25.48
CA SER A 5 -22.61 -2.93 -24.39
C SER A 5 -22.63 -3.93 -23.23
N LYS A 6 -22.10 -5.14 -23.42
CA LYS A 6 -21.97 -6.17 -22.36
C LYS A 6 -20.72 -5.98 -21.48
N PHE A 7 -20.00 -4.87 -21.67
CA PHE A 7 -19.06 -4.33 -20.69
C PHE A 7 -19.71 -3.24 -19.81
N GLN A 8 -21.04 -3.15 -19.76
CA GLN A 8 -21.72 -2.54 -18.62
C GLN A 8 -21.47 -3.44 -17.40
N ILE A 9 -20.32 -3.23 -16.74
CA ILE A 9 -20.12 -3.34 -15.30
C ILE A 9 -21.11 -4.35 -14.71
N THR A 10 -20.93 -5.64 -15.01
CA THR A 10 -21.53 -6.75 -14.25
C THR A 10 -20.85 -6.83 -12.88
N LEU A 11 -20.61 -5.68 -12.26
CA LEU A 11 -20.46 -5.61 -10.83
C LEU A 11 -21.88 -5.75 -10.30
N SER A 12 -22.37 -7.00 -10.33
CA SER A 12 -23.43 -7.47 -9.45
C SER A 12 -23.23 -6.85 -8.07
N ASP A 13 -24.29 -6.55 -7.32
CA ASP A 13 -24.18 -5.88 -6.01
C ASP A 13 -23.13 -6.56 -5.10
N GLU A 14 -22.98 -7.88 -5.22
CA GLU A 14 -21.92 -8.69 -4.60
C GLU A 14 -20.48 -8.23 -4.97
N SER A 15 -20.20 -8.01 -6.26
CA SER A 15 -18.90 -7.52 -6.72
C SER A 15 -18.64 -6.09 -6.28
N LYS A 16 -19.67 -5.23 -6.23
CA LYS A 16 -19.55 -3.86 -5.69
C LYS A 16 -19.20 -3.89 -4.20
N GLU A 17 -19.94 -4.67 -3.42
CA GLU A 17 -19.69 -4.84 -1.98
C GLU A 17 -18.29 -5.39 -1.73
N ARG A 18 -17.85 -6.36 -2.53
CA ARG A 18 -16.49 -6.91 -2.43
C ARG A 18 -15.41 -5.87 -2.72
N ILE A 19 -15.59 -5.03 -3.74
CA ILE A 19 -14.64 -3.95 -4.06
C ILE A 19 -14.61 -2.93 -2.92
N ILE A 20 -15.75 -2.51 -2.40
CA ILE A 20 -15.83 -1.58 -1.26
C ILE A 20 -15.08 -2.15 -0.06
N LYS A 21 -15.32 -3.43 0.27
CA LYS A 21 -14.64 -4.12 1.37
C LYS A 21 -13.12 -4.18 1.18
N ILE A 22 -12.64 -4.44 -0.04
CA ILE A 22 -11.20 -4.44 -0.35
C ILE A 22 -10.62 -3.03 -0.21
N LEU A 23 -11.33 -2.00 -0.66
CA LEU A 23 -10.88 -0.61 -0.56
C LEU A 23 -10.79 -0.14 0.90
N ASP A 24 -11.73 -0.53 1.75
CA ASP A 24 -11.70 -0.21 3.19
C ASP A 24 -10.47 -0.84 3.89
N VAL A 25 -10.17 -2.10 3.56
CA VAL A 25 -8.97 -2.78 4.07
C VAL A 25 -7.71 -2.11 3.51
N THR A 26 -7.70 -1.78 2.21
CA THR A 26 -6.58 -1.12 1.54
C THR A 26 -6.27 0.24 2.16
N LYS A 27 -7.28 1.01 2.53
CA LYS A 27 -7.11 2.30 3.23
C LYS A 27 -6.36 2.12 4.54
N THR A 28 -6.72 1.10 5.33
CA THR A 28 -6.07 0.78 6.60
C THR A 28 -4.62 0.37 6.39
N ILE A 29 -4.37 -0.52 5.42
CA ILE A 29 -3.02 -0.98 5.09
C ILE A 29 -2.16 0.18 4.60
N ALA A 30 -2.67 1.03 3.72
CA ALA A 30 -1.94 2.18 3.22
C ALA A 30 -1.60 3.14 4.36
N HIS A 31 -2.54 3.43 5.26
CA HIS A 31 -2.31 4.37 6.35
C HIS A 31 -1.22 3.90 7.32
N PHE A 32 -1.32 2.66 7.80
CA PHE A 32 -0.35 2.12 8.77
C PHE A 32 0.92 1.57 8.11
N GLY A 33 0.83 1.14 6.86
CA GLY A 33 1.94 0.57 6.09
C GLY A 33 2.81 1.62 5.40
N PHE A 34 2.33 2.84 5.19
CA PHE A 34 3.08 3.88 4.47
C PHE A 34 4.45 4.16 5.11
N ILE A 35 4.48 4.42 6.42
CA ILE A 35 5.72 4.76 7.13
C ILE A 35 6.72 3.58 7.12
N PRO A 36 6.35 2.35 7.53
CA PRO A 36 7.24 1.20 7.43
C PRO A 36 7.74 0.95 6.00
N PHE A 37 6.89 1.14 5.00
CA PHE A 37 7.23 0.92 3.59
C PHE A 37 8.28 1.91 3.09
N VAL A 38 8.09 3.20 3.33
CA VAL A 38 9.07 4.23 2.93
C VAL A 38 10.41 4.02 3.64
N LEU A 39 10.40 3.70 4.94
CA LEU A 39 11.61 3.38 5.69
C LEU A 39 12.34 2.16 5.10
N TYR A 40 11.61 1.12 4.71
CA TYR A 40 12.18 -0.07 4.08
C TYR A 40 12.81 0.25 2.72
N LEU A 41 12.15 1.07 1.89
CA LEU A 41 12.72 1.50 0.60
C LEU A 41 14.02 2.30 0.79
N GLY A 42 14.06 3.23 1.75
CA GLY A 42 15.27 3.98 2.09
C GLY A 42 16.39 3.08 2.60
N TRP A 43 16.07 2.17 3.52
CA TRP A 43 17.02 1.21 4.10
C TRP A 43 17.57 0.20 3.06
N SER A 44 16.73 -0.26 2.14
CA SER A 44 17.15 -1.20 1.10
C SER A 44 18.01 -0.56 0.02
N SER A 45 17.85 0.75 -0.22
CA SER A 45 18.59 1.52 -1.22
C SER A 45 19.97 1.99 -0.74
N THR A 46 20.23 1.99 0.57
CA THR A 46 21.54 2.39 1.14
C THR A 46 22.53 1.21 1.18
N SER A 47 23.80 1.48 0.80
CA SER A 47 24.87 0.47 0.87
C SER A 47 25.24 0.11 2.31
N ASN A 48 25.25 1.09 3.21
CA ASN A 48 25.36 0.84 4.65
C ASN A 48 23.93 0.66 5.16
N LYS A 49 23.57 -0.55 5.59
CA LYS A 49 22.25 -0.90 6.12
C LYS A 49 22.20 -0.56 7.61
N PRO A 50 21.75 0.65 8.02
CA PRO A 50 21.76 1.03 9.42
C PRO A 50 20.88 0.11 10.26
N SER A 51 21.18 0.01 11.55
CA SER A 51 20.29 -0.65 12.51
C SER A 51 18.97 0.13 12.64
N ILE A 52 17.90 -0.53 13.06
CA ILE A 52 16.58 0.09 13.27
C ILE A 52 16.66 1.23 14.30
N PHE A 53 17.52 1.08 15.31
CA PHE A 53 17.75 2.12 16.30
C PHE A 53 18.31 3.39 15.66
N ASN A 54 19.31 3.27 14.79
CA ASN A 54 19.92 4.41 14.09
C ASN A 54 18.96 5.06 13.08
N LEU A 55 18.06 4.29 12.47
CA LEU A 55 17.02 4.80 11.57
C LEU A 55 15.98 5.67 12.28
N LEU A 56 15.65 5.33 13.52
CA LEU A 56 14.60 6.00 14.30
C LEU A 56 15.17 7.02 15.29
N SER A 57 16.47 6.92 15.61
CA SER A 57 17.11 7.86 16.52
C SER A 57 17.29 9.22 15.85
N PRO A 58 16.92 10.33 16.52
CA PRO A 58 17.21 11.67 16.02
C PRO A 58 18.70 12.04 16.16
N PHE A 59 19.50 11.16 16.76
CA PHE A 59 20.92 11.41 17.00
C PHE A 59 21.74 11.02 15.77
N PRO A 60 22.74 11.84 15.38
CA PRO A 60 23.64 11.48 14.30
C PRO A 60 24.38 10.20 14.67
N SER A 61 24.15 9.14 13.89
CA SER A 61 24.91 7.91 13.98
C SER A 61 26.25 8.16 13.27
N ALA A 62 27.32 8.26 14.06
CA ALA A 62 28.68 8.48 13.58
C ALA A 62 29.20 7.29 12.76
#